data_AF-A0A6I4YIF7-F1
#
_entry.id   AF-A0A6I4YIF7-F1
#
_cell.length_a   1.000
_cell.length_b   1.000
_cell.length_c   1.000
_cell.angle_alpha   90.00
_cell.angle_beta   90.00
_cell.angle_gamma   90.00
#
_symmetry.space_group_name_H-M   'P 1'
#
loop_
_entity.id
_entity.type
_entity.pdbx_description
1 polymer ?
#
loop_
_entity_poly.entity_id
_entity_poly.type
_entity_poly.pdbx_seq_one_letter_code
_entity_poly.pdbx_strand_id
1 'polypeptide(L)'
;MTPASPAAALARWWASFLPECAPQLVTGNTPGAAATAHLLNLLAARQVHSAQDTQRFEAALTTLAQRTLDERGEADTWTDLAPIGLLHRAAQDAAVTLGSASLPVRSRAIARPEGAIARLGPDGPWHQIWPPLP
;
A
#
# COMPACT_ATOMS: atom_id res chain seq x y z
N MET A 1 -5.70 14.19 -7.01
CA MET A 1 -6.94 14.29 -6.20
C MET A 1 -6.62 14.05 -4.75
N THR A 2 -7.23 14.75 -3.81
CA THR A 2 -7.06 14.53 -2.35
C THR A 2 -8.06 13.45 -1.93
N PRO A 3 -7.74 12.51 -1.01
CA PRO A 3 -8.70 11.50 -0.60
C PRO A 3 -9.84 12.16 0.19
N ALA A 4 -11.08 11.81 -0.13
CA ALA A 4 -12.27 12.41 0.50
C ALA A 4 -12.52 11.90 1.93
N SER A 5 -11.91 10.77 2.31
CA SER A 5 -12.07 10.14 3.63
C SER A 5 -10.78 9.45 4.07
N PRO A 6 -10.61 9.16 5.38
CA PRO A 6 -9.47 8.40 5.88
C PRO A 6 -9.43 6.96 5.31
N ALA A 7 -10.58 6.34 5.04
CA ALA A 7 -10.67 5.05 4.36
C ALA A 7 -10.15 5.11 2.90
N ALA A 8 -10.53 6.15 2.16
CA ALA A 8 -10.04 6.38 0.81
C ALA A 8 -8.53 6.69 0.80
N ALA A 9 -8.04 7.42 1.82
CA ALA A 9 -6.61 7.69 1.97
C ALA A 9 -5.79 6.42 2.18
N LEU A 10 -6.26 5.55 3.09
CA LEU A 10 -5.66 4.25 3.36
C LEU A 10 -5.64 3.38 2.09
N ALA A 11 -6.77 3.31 1.39
CA ALA A 11 -6.88 2.48 0.18
C ALA A 11 -5.93 2.97 -0.92
N ARG A 12 -5.91 4.29 -1.13
CA ARG A 12 -5.05 4.93 -2.13
C ARG A 12 -3.57 4.80 -1.81
N TRP A 13 -3.21 4.84 -0.52
CA TRP A 13 -1.84 4.59 -0.10
C TRP A 13 -1.38 3.19 -0.51
N TRP A 14 -2.18 2.16 -0.26
CA TRP A 14 -1.86 0.81 -0.72
C TRP A 14 -1.85 0.67 -2.25
N ALA A 15 -2.85 1.24 -2.92
CA ALA A 15 -2.95 1.21 -4.37
C ALA A 15 -1.76 1.89 -5.06
N SER A 16 -1.12 2.88 -4.42
CA SER A 16 0.06 3.56 -4.97
C SER A 16 1.27 2.66 -5.20
N PHE A 17 1.31 1.47 -4.58
CA PHE A 17 2.39 0.50 -4.77
C PHE A 17 2.16 -0.49 -5.92
N LEU A 18 0.95 -0.52 -6.49
CA LEU A 18 0.56 -1.46 -7.54
C LEU A 18 1.02 -1.06 -8.95
N PRO A 19 0.93 0.21 -9.39
CA PRO A 19 1.52 0.62 -10.66
C PRO A 19 3.04 0.76 -10.51
N GLU A 20 3.81 0.56 -11.59
CA GLU A 20 5.24 0.87 -11.58
C GLU A 20 5.48 2.29 -11.07
N CYS A 21 6.26 2.41 -9.99
CA CYS A 21 7.06 3.60 -9.80
C CYS A 21 8.33 3.38 -10.62
N ALA A 22 8.49 4.15 -11.70
CA ALA A 22 9.75 4.28 -12.44
C ALA A 22 10.93 4.47 -11.47
N PRO A 23 12.15 4.01 -11.83
CA PRO A 23 13.26 3.92 -10.90
C PRO A 23 13.58 5.29 -10.31
N GLN A 24 13.55 5.38 -8.97
CA GLN A 24 14.21 6.46 -8.26
C GLN A 24 15.71 6.20 -8.39
N LEU A 25 16.33 6.85 -9.38
CA LEU A 25 17.77 6.93 -9.56
C LEU A 25 18.38 7.55 -8.29
N VAL A 26 18.91 6.72 -7.41
CA VAL A 26 19.84 7.18 -6.37
C VAL A 26 21.24 7.00 -6.93
N THR A 27 21.79 8.07 -7.50
CA THR A 27 23.22 8.22 -7.73
C THR A 27 23.92 8.35 -6.38
N GLY A 28 24.55 7.27 -5.93
CA GLY A 28 25.40 7.26 -4.73
C GLY A 28 26.46 6.17 -4.87
N ASN A 29 27.65 6.56 -5.30
CA ASN A 29 28.82 5.70 -5.48
C ASN A 29 29.30 5.16 -4.12
N THR A 30 29.01 3.89 -3.74
CA THR A 30 29.84 3.04 -2.84
C THR A 30 29.31 1.59 -2.74
N PRO A 31 30.10 0.60 -2.26
CA PRO A 31 30.09 -0.77 -2.74
C PRO A 31 28.96 -1.61 -2.12
N GLY A 32 28.07 -2.12 -2.97
CA GLY A 32 26.89 -2.88 -2.55
C GLY A 32 26.26 -3.71 -3.66
N ALA A 33 27.07 -4.27 -4.56
CA ALA A 33 26.60 -4.96 -5.78
C ALA A 33 25.58 -6.09 -5.51
N ALA A 34 25.62 -6.74 -4.35
CA ALA A 34 24.65 -7.76 -3.96
C ALA A 34 23.30 -7.16 -3.48
N ALA A 35 23.32 -6.04 -2.77
CA ALA A 35 22.09 -5.35 -2.34
C ALA A 35 21.40 -4.67 -3.52
N THR A 36 22.17 -4.11 -4.46
CA THR A 36 21.65 -3.58 -5.73
C THR A 36 21.08 -4.69 -6.60
N ALA A 37 21.74 -5.86 -6.72
CA ALA A 37 21.19 -7.00 -7.46
C ALA A 37 19.92 -7.58 -6.81
N HIS A 38 19.83 -7.58 -5.47
CA HIS A 38 18.63 -8.00 -4.76
C HIS A 38 17.48 -7.01 -4.94
N LEU A 39 17.75 -5.70 -4.87
CA LEU A 39 16.76 -4.66 -5.17
C LEU A 39 16.32 -4.69 -6.64
N LEU A 40 17.24 -4.90 -7.58
CA LEU A 40 16.93 -5.07 -9.00
C LEU A 40 16.13 -6.35 -9.25
N ASN A 41 16.41 -7.45 -8.56
CA ASN A 41 15.58 -8.66 -8.60
C ASN A 41 14.20 -8.45 -7.97
N LEU A 42 14.08 -7.69 -6.87
CA LEU A 42 12.79 -7.34 -6.27
C LEU A 42 11.98 -6.39 -7.17
N LEU A 43 12.65 -5.48 -7.89
CA LEU A 43 12.03 -4.62 -8.89
C LEU A 43 11.64 -5.41 -10.15
N ALA A 44 12.48 -6.32 -10.61
CA ALA A 44 12.20 -7.22 -11.74
C ALA A 44 11.16 -8.29 -11.40
N ALA A 45 11.01 -8.66 -10.12
CA ALA A 45 10.01 -9.60 -9.61
C ALA A 45 8.72 -8.93 -9.12
N ARG A 46 8.63 -7.59 -9.15
CA ARG A 46 7.42 -6.88 -8.75
C ARG A 46 6.36 -7.10 -9.82
N GLN A 47 5.27 -7.76 -9.45
CA GLN A 47 4.11 -7.88 -10.32
C GLN A 47 3.54 -6.48 -10.54
N VAL A 48 3.71 -5.96 -11.75
CA VAL A 48 3.13 -4.69 -12.17
C VAL A 48 1.64 -4.92 -12.45
N HIS A 49 0.80 -4.12 -11.80
CA HIS A 49 -0.64 -4.16 -12.02
C HIS A 49 -1.03 -3.05 -13.00
N SER A 50 -2.03 -3.32 -13.83
CA SER A 50 -2.53 -2.28 -14.73
C SER A 50 -3.13 -1.12 -13.94
N ALA A 51 -3.24 0.06 -14.56
CA ALA A 51 -3.96 1.19 -13.96
C ALA A 51 -5.41 0.81 -13.62
N GLN A 52 -6.04 -0.05 -14.44
CA GLN A 52 -7.38 -0.57 -14.19
C GLN A 52 -7.43 -1.47 -12.95
N ASP A 53 -6.46 -2.38 -12.78
CA ASP A 53 -6.35 -3.24 -11.59
C ASP A 53 -6.14 -2.41 -10.34
N THR A 54 -5.26 -1.41 -10.43
CA THR A 54 -4.99 -0.46 -9.35
C THR A 54 -6.26 0.25 -8.90
N GLN A 55 -7.04 0.77 -9.86
CA GLN A 55 -8.32 1.44 -9.58
C GLN A 55 -9.36 0.51 -8.98
N ARG A 56 -9.50 -0.72 -9.51
CA ARG A 56 -10.43 -1.72 -8.96
C ARG A 56 -10.07 -2.09 -7.53
N PHE A 57 -8.78 -2.31 -7.26
CA PHE A 57 -8.28 -2.60 -5.92
C PHE A 57 -8.52 -1.43 -4.96
N GLU A 58 -8.18 -0.19 -5.37
CA GLU A 58 -8.41 1.02 -4.57
C GLU A 58 -9.89 1.17 -4.19
N ALA A 59 -10.80 0.98 -5.16
CA ALA A 59 -12.24 1.10 -4.93
C ALA A 59 -12.77 0.00 -3.98
N ALA A 60 -12.34 -1.24 -4.18
CA ALA A 60 -12.73 -2.36 -3.32
C ALA A 60 -12.23 -2.15 -1.87
N LEU A 61 -10.95 -1.76 -1.72
CA LEU A 61 -10.35 -1.51 -0.42
C LEU A 61 -10.99 -0.31 0.28
N THR A 62 -11.32 0.76 -0.45
CA THR A 62 -12.04 1.92 0.10
C THR A 62 -13.37 1.49 0.70
N THR A 63 -14.14 0.68 -0.02
CA THR A 63 -15.46 0.21 0.43
C THR A 63 -15.34 -0.65 1.69
N LEU A 64 -14.40 -1.59 1.71
CA LEU A 64 -14.20 -2.49 2.86
C LEU A 64 -13.66 -1.74 4.09
N ALA A 65 -12.71 -0.84 3.89
CA ALA A 65 -12.15 -0.01 4.96
C ALA A 65 -13.23 0.92 5.52
N GLN A 66 -14.07 1.52 4.68
CA GLN A 66 -15.16 2.38 5.15
C GLN A 66 -16.18 1.58 5.99
N ARG A 67 -16.62 0.41 5.53
CA ARG A 67 -17.53 -0.44 6.33
C ARG A 67 -16.92 -0.83 7.66
N THR A 68 -15.65 -1.23 7.66
CA THR A 68 -14.94 -1.59 8.91
C THR A 68 -14.83 -0.40 9.86
N LEU A 69 -14.58 0.79 9.31
CA LEU A 69 -14.52 2.03 10.06
C LEU A 69 -15.88 2.38 10.66
N ASP A 70 -16.97 2.26 9.90
CA ASP A 70 -18.33 2.54 10.36
C ASP A 70 -18.78 1.55 11.46
N GLU A 71 -18.36 0.28 11.36
CA GLU A 71 -18.73 -0.78 12.32
C GLU A 71 -17.87 -0.79 13.58
N ARG A 72 -16.56 -0.49 13.45
CA ARG A 72 -15.56 -0.74 14.51
C ARG A 72 -14.83 0.52 14.97
N GLY A 73 -14.98 1.64 14.28
CA GLY A 73 -14.25 2.88 14.55
C GLY A 73 -12.78 2.85 14.13
N GLU A 74 -12.28 1.75 13.57
CA GLU A 74 -10.91 1.64 13.06
C GLU A 74 -10.83 0.60 11.94
N ALA A 75 -10.16 0.95 10.84
CA ALA A 75 -9.78 0.03 9.78
C ALA A 75 -8.26 -0.12 9.75
N ASP A 76 -7.77 -1.33 10.00
CA ASP A 76 -6.35 -1.66 10.06
C ASP A 76 -5.97 -2.62 8.94
N THR A 77 -4.90 -2.29 8.23
CA THR A 77 -4.36 -3.05 7.11
C THR A 77 -2.88 -3.31 7.32
N TRP A 78 -2.47 -4.55 7.14
CA TRP A 78 -1.10 -5.00 7.37
C TRP A 78 -0.68 -6.02 6.31
N THR A 79 0.60 -6.00 5.99
CA THR A 79 1.31 -7.06 5.27
C THR A 79 2.39 -7.63 6.17
N ASP A 80 2.56 -8.95 6.27
CA ASP A 80 3.82 -9.51 6.81
C ASP A 80 4.75 -9.83 5.64
N LEU A 81 4.60 -11.02 5.05
CA LEU A 81 5.22 -11.39 3.77
C LEU A 81 4.24 -11.34 2.58
N ALA A 82 2.94 -11.24 2.87
CA ALA A 82 1.85 -11.22 1.90
C ALA A 82 0.69 -10.35 2.43
N PRO A 83 -0.20 -9.85 1.56
CA PRO A 83 -1.43 -9.18 1.97
C PRO A 83 -2.31 -10.12 2.80
N ILE A 84 -2.81 -9.63 3.93
CA ILE A 84 -3.76 -10.34 4.79
C ILE A 84 -5.01 -9.48 5.05
N GLY A 85 -6.05 -10.10 5.62
CA GLY A 85 -7.25 -9.40 6.07
C GLY A 85 -7.92 -8.58 4.97
N LEU A 86 -8.13 -7.29 5.23
CA LEU A 86 -8.80 -6.37 4.31
C LEU A 86 -8.08 -6.26 2.94
N LEU A 87 -6.75 -6.36 2.90
CA LEU A 87 -5.99 -6.29 1.64
C LEU A 87 -6.25 -7.50 0.76
N HIS A 88 -6.22 -8.69 1.35
CA HIS A 88 -6.51 -9.93 0.63
C HIS A 88 -7.95 -9.94 0.14
N ARG A 89 -8.90 -9.50 0.98
CA ARG A 89 -10.31 -9.44 0.62
C ARG A 89 -10.57 -8.43 -0.50
N ALA A 90 -9.96 -7.25 -0.44
CA ALA A 90 -10.08 -6.24 -1.49
C ALA A 90 -9.54 -6.74 -2.84
N ALA A 91 -8.42 -7.46 -2.83
CA ALA A 91 -7.86 -8.08 -4.02
C ALA A 91 -8.81 -9.12 -4.66
N GLN A 92 -9.44 -9.97 -3.83
CA GLN A 92 -10.46 -10.91 -4.28
C GLN A 92 -11.68 -10.21 -4.88
N ASP A 93 -12.23 -9.22 -4.19
CA ASP A 93 -13.42 -8.48 -4.63
C ASP A 93 -13.13 -7.68 -5.93
N ALA A 94 -11.88 -7.23 -6.12
CA ALA A 94 -11.43 -6.54 -7.33
C ALA A 94 -11.03 -7.48 -8.50
N ALA A 95 -10.97 -8.80 -8.25
CA ALA A 95 -10.37 -9.79 -9.14
C ALA A 95 -8.93 -9.42 -9.58
N VAL A 96 -8.12 -8.99 -8.60
CA VAL A 96 -6.70 -8.63 -8.77
C VAL A 96 -5.85 -9.65 -8.03
N THR A 97 -4.88 -10.26 -8.72
CA THR A 97 -3.97 -11.24 -8.10
C THR A 97 -2.78 -10.51 -7.47
N LEU A 98 -2.78 -10.36 -6.15
CA LEU A 98 -1.61 -9.80 -5.44
C LEU A 98 -0.63 -10.91 -5.03
N GLY A 99 0.57 -10.90 -5.63
CA GLY A 99 1.71 -11.69 -5.14
C GLY A 99 2.40 -11.06 -3.92
N SER A 100 3.36 -11.78 -3.34
CA SER A 100 4.19 -11.34 -2.21
C SER A 100 5.03 -10.09 -2.52
N ALA A 101 5.28 -9.80 -3.80
CA ALA A 101 6.02 -8.62 -4.24
C ALA A 101 5.12 -7.41 -4.57
N SER A 102 3.79 -7.58 -4.65
CA SER A 102 2.87 -6.52 -5.09
C SER A 102 2.74 -5.38 -4.09
N LEU A 103 2.85 -5.68 -2.79
CA LEU A 103 2.76 -4.70 -1.71
C LEU A 103 4.04 -4.72 -0.86
N PRO A 104 4.41 -3.60 -0.23
CA PRO A 104 5.57 -3.59 0.66
C PRO A 104 5.34 -4.53 1.84
N VAL A 105 6.36 -5.30 2.21
CA VAL A 105 6.33 -6.23 3.35
C VAL A 105 6.32 -5.47 4.67
N ARG A 106 5.77 -6.10 5.73
CA ARG A 106 5.77 -5.58 7.11
C ARG A 106 5.28 -4.13 7.22
N SER A 107 4.35 -3.75 6.37
CA SER A 107 3.85 -2.39 6.24
C SER A 107 2.43 -2.32 6.77
N ARG A 108 2.07 -1.17 7.34
CA ARG A 108 0.77 -1.00 8.02
C ARG A 108 0.13 0.33 7.62
N ALA A 109 -1.19 0.33 7.46
CA ALA A 109 -1.97 1.56 7.43
C ALA A 109 -3.21 1.41 8.30
N ILE A 110 -3.50 2.46 9.06
CA ILE A 110 -4.60 2.52 10.01
C ILE A 110 -5.43 3.76 9.68
N ALA A 111 -6.74 3.57 9.52
CA ALA A 111 -7.71 4.64 9.33
C ALA A 111 -8.68 4.67 10.52
N ARG A 112 -8.94 5.87 11.01
CA ARG A 112 -9.89 6.22 12.07
C ARG A 112 -10.71 7.44 11.63
N PRO A 113 -11.83 7.79 12.29
CA PRO A 113 -12.64 8.92 11.89
C PRO A 113 -11.86 10.25 11.85
N GLU A 114 -10.87 10.40 12.73
CA GLU A 114 -10.04 11.60 12.85
C GLU A 114 -8.86 11.67 11.87
N GLY A 115 -8.48 10.57 11.23
CA GLY A 115 -7.19 10.51 10.54
C GLY A 115 -6.85 9.17 9.92
N ALA A 116 -5.88 9.18 9.02
CA ALA A 116 -5.23 7.96 8.57
C ALA A 116 -3.72 8.13 8.62
N ILE A 117 -3.05 7.09 9.13
CA ILE A 117 -1.59 7.00 9.25
C ILE A 117 -1.10 5.71 8.61
N ALA A 118 0.12 5.74 8.09
CA ALA A 118 0.76 4.57 7.49
C ALA A 118 2.24 4.50 7.81
N ARG A 119 2.79 3.29 7.75
CA ARG A 119 4.19 2.97 7.98
C ARG A 119 4.67 1.96 6.95
N LEU A 120 5.83 2.26 6.36
CA LEU A 120 6.51 1.36 5.44
C LEU A 120 7.55 0.51 6.20
N GLY A 121 7.39 -0.81 6.16
CA GLY A 121 8.30 -1.74 6.83
C GLY A 121 8.21 -1.73 8.36
N PRO A 122 8.98 -2.63 9.02
CA PRO A 122 8.89 -2.84 10.47
C PRO A 122 9.40 -1.64 11.28
N ASP A 123 10.43 -0.96 10.77
CA ASP A 123 11.15 0.12 11.45
C ASP A 123 10.90 1.50 10.83
N GLY A 124 9.96 1.60 9.86
CA GLY A 124 9.62 2.87 9.24
C GLY A 124 8.98 3.84 10.24
N PRO A 125 9.12 5.16 10.04
CA PRO A 125 8.33 6.12 10.79
C PRO A 125 6.85 6.03 10.39
N TRP A 126 5.97 6.37 11.35
CA TRP A 126 4.56 6.58 11.05
C TRP A 126 4.39 7.94 10.36
N HIS A 127 3.64 7.93 9.26
CA HIS A 127 3.34 9.12 8.48
C HIS A 127 1.84 9.34 8.43
N GLN A 128 1.42 10.60 8.59
CA GLN A 128 0.04 10.99 8.35
C GLN A 128 -0.24 11.02 6.85
N ILE A 129 -1.23 10.25 6.43
CA ILE A 129 -1.70 10.19 5.04
C ILE A 129 -3.06 10.91 4.87
N TRP A 130 -3.75 11.21 5.97
CA TRP A 130 -4.97 12.03 6.01
C TRP A 130 -5.27 12.55 7.43
N PRO A 131 -5.84 13.77 7.61
CA PRO A 131 -5.98 14.81 6.58
C PRO A 131 -4.61 15.25 6.04
N PRO A 132 -4.54 15.80 4.81
CA PRO A 132 -3.29 16.34 4.31
C PRO A 132 -2.79 17.45 5.25
N LEU A 133 -1.49 17.49 5.50
CA LEU A 133 -0.87 18.59 6.25
C LEU A 133 -1.15 19.92 5.51
N PRO A 134 -1.44 21.01 6.24
CA PRO A 134 -1.73 22.32 5.66
C PRO A 134 -0.57 22.91 4.86
#